data_AF-A0A2D7QUD6-F1
#
_entry.id   AF-A0A2D7QUD6-F1
#
_cell.length_a   1.000
_cell.length_b   1.000
_cell.length_c   1.000
_cell.angle_alpha   90.00
_cell.angle_beta   90.00
_cell.angle_gamma   90.00
#
_symmetry.space_group_name_H-M   'P 1'
#
loop_
_entity.id
_entity.type
_entity.pdbx_description
1 polymer ?
#
loop_
_entity_poly.entity_id
_entity_poly.type
_entity_poly.pdbx_seq_one_letter_code
_entity_poly.pdbx_strand_id
1 'polypeptide(L)' 'MENKITKEELKKVVDFQNKLYKITTDIGVLETQKHATLHDLAGINKEQEEYKKILEDKYGSININLEDGTYTEIKKDE' A
#
# COMPACT_ATOMS: atom_id res chain seq x y z
N MET A 1 -55.95 6.37 2.52
CA MET A 1 -54.97 7.46 2.73
C MET A 1 -53.59 6.84 2.69
N GLU A 2 -52.67 7.41 1.92
CA GLU A 2 -51.30 6.90 1.78
C GLU A 2 -50.41 7.61 2.80
N ASN A 3 -49.82 6.88 3.74
CA ASN A 3 -48.95 7.46 4.76
C ASN A 3 -47.62 7.87 4.10
N LYS A 4 -47.31 9.17 4.10
CA LYS A 4 -46.09 9.74 3.52
C LYS A 4 -45.35 10.56 4.56
N ILE A 5 -44.02 10.45 4.56
CA ILE A 5 -43.14 11.37 5.28
C ILE A 5 -43.20 12.77 4.67
N THR A 6 -42.77 13.77 5.41
CA THR A 6 -42.70 15.14 4.93
C THR A 6 -41.62 15.28 3.84
N LYS A 7 -41.73 16.33 3.03
CA LYS A 7 -40.74 16.63 1.99
C LYS A 7 -39.35 16.92 2.57
N GLU A 8 -39.30 17.52 3.76
CA GLU A 8 -38.03 17.84 4.43
C GLU A 8 -37.34 16.58 4.95
N GLU A 9 -38.09 15.67 5.56
CA GLU A 9 -37.57 14.36 5.97
C GLU A 9 -37.07 13.57 4.76
N LEU A 10 -37.84 13.53 3.67
CA LEU A 10 -37.43 12.86 2.44
C LEU A 10 -36.13 13.46 1.88
N LYS A 11 -36.04 14.79 1.82
CA LYS A 11 -34.82 15.48 1.34
C LYS A 11 -33.61 15.09 2.19
N LYS A 12 -33.75 15.06 3.51
CA LYS A 12 -32.67 14.70 4.43
C LYS A 12 -32.23 13.24 4.26
N VAL A 13 -33.17 12.32 4.08
CA VAL A 13 -32.88 10.90 3.81
C VAL A 13 -32.13 10.73 2.49
N VAL A 14 -32.57 11.42 1.43
CA VAL A 14 -31.90 11.40 0.13
C VAL A 14 -30.48 11.98 0.21
N ASP A 15 -30.29 13.09 0.93
CA ASP A 15 -28.97 13.70 1.15
C ASP A 15 -28.02 12.73 1.88
N PHE A 16 -28.52 11.99 2.87
CA PHE A 16 -27.73 10.96 3.54
C PHE A 16 -27.34 9.83 2.58
N GLN A 17 -28.25 9.34 1.75
CA GLN A 17 -27.93 8.30 0.76
C GLN A 17 -26.89 8.75 -0.26
N ASN A 18 -26.98 9.99 -0.74
CA ASN A 18 -25.99 10.53 -1.66
C ASN A 18 -24.60 10.63 -1.03
N LYS A 19 -24.52 11.04 0.25
CA LYS A 19 -23.25 11.09 0.99
C LYS A 19 -22.67 9.69 1.21
N LEU A 20 -23.50 8.73 1.61
CA LEU A 20 -23.08 7.34 1.80
C LEU A 20 -22.58 6.71 0.50
N TYR A 21 -23.30 6.92 -0.60
CA TYR A 21 -22.87 6.47 -1.92
C TYR A 21 -21.50 7.03 -2.31
N LYS A 22 -21.31 8.35 -2.13
CA LYS A 22 -20.04 9.00 -2.42
C LYS A 22 -18.89 8.39 -1.60
N ILE A 23 -19.04 8.31 -0.28
CA ILE A 23 -18.01 7.78 0.61
C ILE A 23 -17.69 6.33 0.26
N THR A 24 -18.70 5.52 -0.03
CA THR A 24 -18.50 4.10 -0.40
C THR A 24 -17.74 3.96 -1.71
N THR A 25 -18.02 4.82 -2.69
CA THR A 25 -17.29 4.86 -3.96
C THR A 25 -15.84 5.28 -3.74
N ASP A 26 -15.62 6.32 -2.94
CA ASP A 26 -14.28 6.82 -2.60
C ASP A 26 -13.45 5.73 -1.88
N ILE A 27 -14.07 4.96 -0.98
CA ILE A 27 -13.43 3.81 -0.33
C ILE A 27 -12.99 2.77 -1.37
N GLY A 28 -13.85 2.38 -2.30
CA GLY A 28 -13.49 1.38 -3.32
C GLY A 28 -12.31 1.83 -4.21
N VAL A 29 -12.23 3.13 -4.52
CA VAL A 29 -11.08 3.70 -5.24
C VAL A 29 -9.82 3.61 -4.39
N LEU A 30 -9.88 4.01 -3.12
CA LEU A 30 -8.74 3.95 -2.20
C LEU A 30 -8.25 2.52 -1.97
N GLU A 31 -9.15 1.55 -1.88
CA GLU A 31 -8.79 0.13 -1.75
C GLU A 31 -8.04 -0.39 -2.98
N THR A 32 -8.49 -0.02 -4.18
CA THR A 32 -7.80 -0.35 -5.43
C THR A 32 -6.40 0.26 -5.48
N GLN A 33 -6.28 1.54 -5.10
CA GLN A 33 -5.00 2.24 -5.02
C GLN A 33 -4.05 1.59 -4.01
N LYS A 34 -4.56 1.25 -2.82
CA LYS A 34 -3.80 0.55 -1.78
C LYS A 34 -3.27 -0.79 -2.30
N HIS A 35 -4.10 -1.57 -2.99
CA HIS A 35 -3.65 -2.84 -3.56
C HIS A 35 -2.52 -2.65 -4.58
N ALA A 36 -2.63 -1.66 -5.46
CA ALA A 36 -1.57 -1.36 -6.43
C ALA A 36 -0.25 -1.02 -5.72
N THR A 37 -0.26 -0.13 -4.73
CA THR A 37 0.95 0.22 -3.96
C THR A 37 1.52 -0.98 -3.19
N LEU A 38 0.68 -1.85 -2.63
CA LEU A 38 1.14 -3.07 -1.97
C LEU A 38 1.78 -4.07 -2.95
N HIS A 39 1.26 -4.15 -4.17
CA HIS A 39 1.85 -4.97 -5.22
C HIS A 39 3.23 -4.44 -5.63
N ASP A 40 3.37 -3.13 -5.84
CA ASP A 40 4.64 -2.48 -6.17
C ASP A 40 5.68 -2.71 -5.06
N LEU A 41 5.28 -2.55 -3.79
CA LEU A 41 6.12 -2.84 -2.63
C LEU A 41 6.63 -4.29 -2.64
N ALA A 42 5.75 -5.25 -2.91
CA ALA A 42 6.13 -6.66 -2.99
C ALA A 42 7.11 -6.92 -4.15
N GLY A 43 6.89 -6.26 -5.30
CA GLY A 43 7.79 -6.30 -6.45
C GLY A 43 9.20 -5.81 -6.11
N ILE A 44 9.29 -4.61 -5.53
CA ILE A 44 10.57 -4.00 -5.12
C ILE A 44 11.28 -4.88 -4.08
N ASN A 45 10.57 -5.41 -3.09
CA ASN A 45 11.17 -6.32 -2.10
C ASN A 45 11.74 -7.57 -2.75
N LYS A 46 11.05 -8.13 -3.75
CA LYS A 46 11.55 -9.29 -4.49
C LYS A 46 12.82 -8.94 -5.28
N GLU A 47 12.81 -7.84 -6.02
CA GLU A 47 13.98 -7.37 -6.78
C GLU A 47 15.17 -7.09 -5.84
N GLN A 48 14.91 -6.51 -4.67
CA GLN A 48 15.93 -6.27 -3.65
C GLN A 48 16.57 -7.59 -3.17
N GLU A 49 15.79 -8.62 -2.87
CA GLU A 49 16.31 -9.93 -2.44
C GLU A 49 17.07 -10.64 -3.56
N GLU A 50 16.61 -10.55 -4.80
CA GLU A 50 17.32 -11.07 -5.97
C GLU A 50 18.67 -10.36 -6.15
N TYR A 51 18.71 -9.04 -5.98
CA TYR A 51 19.95 -8.27 -6.08
C TYR A 51 20.91 -8.53 -4.91
N LYS A 52 20.40 -8.72 -3.68
CA LYS A 52 21.22 -9.14 -2.54
C LYS A 52 21.96 -10.44 -2.82
N LYS A 53 21.28 -11.44 -3.40
CA LYS A 53 21.94 -12.71 -3.80
C LYS A 53 23.06 -12.49 -4.80
N ILE A 54 22.86 -11.62 -5.79
CA ILE A 54 23.91 -11.26 -6.75
C ILE A 54 25.13 -10.65 -6.04
N LEU A 55 24.91 -9.79 -5.04
CA LEU A 55 26.00 -9.21 -4.26
C LEU A 55 26.69 -10.23 -3.36
N GLU A 56 25.93 -11.11 -2.70
CA GLU A 56 26.47 -12.21 -1.89
C GLU A 56 27.31 -13.19 -2.72
N ASP A 57 26.85 -13.57 -3.91
CA ASP A 57 27.59 -14.44 -4.83
C ASP A 57 28.92 -13.79 -5.27
N LYS A 58 28.96 -12.46 -5.37
CA LYS A 58 30.12 -11.72 -5.86
C LYS A 58 31.13 -11.34 -4.77
N TYR A 59 30.65 -10.97 -3.59
CA TYR A 59 31.47 -10.39 -2.52
C TYR A 59 31.44 -11.19 -1.22
N GLY A 60 30.66 -12.27 -1.15
CA GLY A 60 30.37 -12.98 0.09
C GLY A 60 29.43 -12.18 0.99
N SER A 61 29.34 -12.56 2.28
CA SER A 61 28.54 -11.81 3.25
C SER A 61 29.19 -10.44 3.50
N ILE A 62 28.52 -9.37 3.05
CA ILE A 62 29.00 -7.99 3.18
C ILE A 62 27.94 -7.09 3.82
N ASN A 63 28.41 -6.06 4.53
CA ASN A 63 27.59 -4.94 4.97
C ASN A 63 27.90 -3.72 4.08
N ILE A 64 26.88 -3.05 3.56
CA ILE A 64 27.03 -1.93 2.62
C ILE A 64 26.61 -0.65 3.30
N ASN A 65 27.45 0.38 3.24
CA ASN A 65 27.10 1.73 3.61
C ASN A 65 26.25 2.36 2.49
N LEU A 66 25.01 2.72 2.80
CA LEU A 66 24.08 3.30 1.83
C LEU A 66 24.39 4.77 1.47
N GLU A 67 25.26 5.44 2.22
CA GLU A 67 25.62 6.84 1.99
C GLU A 67 26.72 7.00 0.94
N ASP A 68 27.75 6.14 0.97
CA ASP A 68 28.94 6.24 0.13
C ASP A 68 29.21 4.97 -0.73
N GLY A 69 28.44 3.90 -0.51
CA GLY A 69 28.56 2.64 -1.24
C GLY A 69 29.76 1.78 -0.83
N THR A 70 30.52 2.17 0.20
CA THR A 70 31.60 1.33 0.74
C THR A 70 31.03 0.07 1.39
N TYR A 71 31.77 -1.04 1.37
CA TYR A 71 31.34 -2.29 2.00
C TYR A 71 32.41 -2.88 2.92
N THR A 72 31.96 -3.60 3.94
CA THR A 72 32.82 -4.38 4.84
C THR A 72 32.38 -5.84 4.84
N GLU A 73 33.33 -6.76 4.97
CA GLU A 73 33.01 -8.18 5.10
C GLU A 73 32.39 -8.47 6.48
N ILE A 74 31.31 -9.26 6.48
CA ILE A 74 30.72 -9.80 7.70
C ILE A 74 31.47 -11.09 8.02
N LYS A 75 32.37 -11.03 9.01
CA LYS A 75 32.96 -12.24 9.58
C LYS A 75 31.85 -13.02 10.27
N LYS A 76 31.59 -14.25 9.84
CA LYS A 76 30.82 -15.19 10.65
C LYS A 76 31.69 -15.52 11.86
N ASP A 77 31.29 -15.07 13.04
CA ASP A 77 31.84 -15.62 14.28
C ASP A 77 31.49 -17.12 14.34
N GLU A 78 32.49 -17.96 14.58
CA GLU A 78 32.36 -19.42 14.78
C GLU A 78 31.59 -19.78 16.06
#